data_AF-A0A497NLB0-F1
#
_entry.id   AF-A0A497NLB0-F1
#
_cell.length_a   1.000
_cell.length_b   1.000
_cell.length_c   1.000
_cell.angle_alpha   90.00
_cell.angle_beta   90.00
_cell.angle_gamma   90.00
#
_symmetry.space_group_name_H-M   'P 1'
#
loop_
_entity.id
_entity.type
_entity.pdbx_description
1 polymer ?
#
loop_
_entity_poly.entity_id
_entity_poly.type
_entity_poly.pdbx_seq_one_letter_code
_entity_poly.pdbx_strand_id
1 'polypeptide(L)'
;ERMRAAREEAERAGDLNYVAREGGHLGVITAGAAFNYVMEALDTLGLEASVLKLGMVHPFPAKLVADFAARFDDVLVVEELEPYLELHTRAALQAEGVRTRVHGKLGAELLPRHGELSTRLVVEALCRLTGAKAPLDFSAVDERVKKARELLPPRPPVLCPGCPHRASFYVIKRVVGHKAVCTTDIGCYALGIQKPLEMGDFLICMGASVGGACGFSRALGERVVAVVGDSTFFHAAIPALVDAVYNQHAITVAVLDNLTTAMTGGQPHPGMGITGTGEPGKRVLIEEVARGCGVEHVFVVDPFDVREATRVFRQAVRVEGPSVVVFRQKCRLLAVREARRAGRELPRYHIDPEACRGLDACGVCVKAFGCPAFYVREDGKVAIDRELCTGCGVCAQVCPHGAIGLVGASEAEEGGA
;
A
#
# COMPACT_ATOMS: atom_id res chain seq x y z
N GLU A 1 23.16 -25.58 -5.24
CA GLU A 1 24.26 -25.27 -4.28
C GLU A 1 23.91 -24.12 -3.34
N ARG A 2 23.70 -22.88 -3.83
CA ARG A 2 23.36 -21.71 -2.97
C ARG A 2 22.17 -21.93 -2.02
N MET A 3 21.09 -22.54 -2.49
CA MET A 3 19.94 -22.86 -1.62
C MET A 3 20.25 -23.90 -0.54
N ARG A 4 21.18 -24.83 -0.79
CA ARG A 4 21.63 -25.80 0.22
C ARG A 4 22.44 -25.08 1.30
N ALA A 5 23.41 -24.25 0.88
CA ALA A 5 24.19 -23.43 1.80
C ALA A 5 23.30 -22.49 2.64
N ALA A 6 22.32 -21.83 2.03
CA ALA A 6 21.37 -20.98 2.74
C ALA A 6 20.49 -21.77 3.73
N ARG A 7 20.17 -23.03 3.44
CA ARG A 7 19.46 -23.91 4.38
C ARG A 7 20.34 -24.28 5.56
N GLU A 8 21.58 -24.69 5.31
CA GLU A 8 22.55 -24.96 6.38
C GLU A 8 22.81 -23.73 7.26
N GLU A 9 22.78 -22.54 6.66
CA GLU A 9 22.87 -21.28 7.40
C GLU A 9 21.63 -21.05 8.27
N ALA A 10 20.41 -21.24 7.74
CA ALA A 10 19.19 -21.10 8.51
C ALA A 10 19.16 -22.00 9.76
N GLU A 11 19.71 -23.22 9.67
CA GLU A 11 19.82 -24.16 10.81
C GLU A 11 20.81 -23.69 11.90
N ARG A 12 21.80 -22.85 11.54
CA ARG A 12 22.90 -22.43 12.42
C ARG A 12 22.89 -20.95 12.78
N ALA A 13 22.04 -20.15 12.15
CA ALA A 13 21.99 -18.70 12.31
C ALA A 13 21.41 -18.30 13.67
N GLY A 14 22.13 -18.57 14.76
CA GLY A 14 21.71 -18.30 16.14
C GLY A 14 21.42 -16.83 16.42
N ASP A 15 22.01 -15.91 15.66
CA ASP A 15 21.73 -14.47 15.78
C ASP A 15 20.35 -14.08 15.21
N LEU A 16 19.77 -14.93 14.35
CA LEU A 16 18.47 -14.71 13.72
C LEU A 16 17.40 -15.65 14.26
N ASN A 17 17.75 -16.93 14.46
CA ASN A 17 16.88 -18.00 14.91
C ASN A 17 17.30 -18.40 16.33
N TYR A 18 16.52 -18.01 17.33
CA TYR A 18 16.89 -18.21 18.73
C TYR A 18 15.68 -18.42 19.64
N VAL A 19 15.92 -19.11 20.75
CA VAL A 19 14.94 -19.23 21.82
C VAL A 19 14.97 -17.95 22.66
N ALA A 20 13.93 -17.13 22.52
CA ALA A 20 13.83 -15.81 23.13
C ALA A 20 13.34 -15.86 24.60
N ARG A 21 12.68 -16.94 24.98
CA ARG A 21 12.22 -17.23 26.34
C ARG A 21 12.31 -18.73 26.57
N GLU A 22 12.76 -19.12 27.75
CA GLU A 22 12.86 -20.51 28.19
C GLU A 22 11.96 -20.69 29.42
N GLY A 23 11.15 -21.75 29.44
CA GLY A 23 10.25 -22.04 30.55
C GLY A 23 9.02 -22.88 30.17
N GLY A 24 8.35 -23.41 31.19
CA GLY A 24 7.07 -24.10 31.06
C GLY A 24 7.09 -25.41 30.26
N HIS A 25 5.88 -25.92 29.98
CA HIS A 25 5.62 -27.15 29.23
C HIS A 25 5.05 -26.89 27.82
N LEU A 26 4.88 -25.62 27.44
CA LEU A 26 4.39 -25.20 26.14
C LEU A 26 5.54 -24.58 25.34
N GLY A 27 5.70 -25.01 24.09
CA GLY A 27 6.54 -24.33 23.11
C GLY A 27 5.73 -23.40 22.21
N VAL A 28 6.29 -22.26 21.84
CA VAL A 28 5.71 -21.34 20.85
C VAL A 28 6.73 -21.09 19.74
N ILE A 29 6.32 -21.22 18.48
CA ILE A 29 7.15 -20.93 17.31
C ILE A 29 6.56 -19.72 16.59
N THR A 30 7.36 -18.69 16.35
CA THR A 30 6.88 -17.44 15.77
C THR A 30 7.97 -16.72 14.97
N ALA A 31 7.59 -15.72 14.17
CA ALA A 31 8.50 -14.91 13.38
C ALA A 31 7.96 -13.48 13.23
N GLY A 32 8.85 -12.54 12.88
CA GLY A 32 8.47 -11.18 12.53
C GLY A 32 7.69 -10.45 13.64
N ALA A 33 6.63 -9.75 13.25
CA ALA A 33 5.79 -8.96 14.18
C ALA A 33 4.98 -9.83 15.16
N ALA A 34 4.62 -11.06 14.75
CA ALA A 34 3.86 -11.98 15.58
C ALA A 34 4.58 -12.33 16.91
N PHE A 35 5.91 -12.26 16.92
CA PHE A 35 6.72 -12.38 18.13
C PHE A 35 6.27 -11.42 19.24
N ASN A 36 5.98 -10.16 18.90
CA ASN A 36 5.58 -9.17 19.91
C ASN A 36 4.22 -9.53 20.52
N TYR A 37 3.27 -10.00 19.72
CA TYR A 37 1.97 -10.47 20.21
C TYR A 37 2.11 -11.67 21.14
N VAL A 38 3.02 -12.60 20.83
CA VAL A 38 3.31 -13.76 21.70
C VAL A 38 3.86 -13.31 23.04
N MET A 39 4.91 -12.49 23.04
CA MET A 39 5.56 -12.06 24.28
C MET A 39 4.59 -11.27 25.17
N GLU A 40 3.85 -10.33 24.60
CA GLU A 40 2.85 -9.54 25.33
C GLU A 40 1.72 -10.43 25.87
N ALA A 41 1.25 -11.42 25.10
CA ALA A 41 0.21 -12.33 25.55
C ALA A 41 0.66 -13.25 26.70
N LEU A 42 1.89 -13.77 26.63
CA LEU A 42 2.47 -14.57 27.71
C LEU A 42 2.63 -13.77 28.99
N ASP A 43 3.14 -12.53 28.89
CA ASP A 43 3.31 -11.62 30.04
C ASP A 43 1.96 -11.23 30.64
N THR A 44 0.99 -10.94 29.78
CA THR A 44 -0.40 -10.61 30.18
C THR A 44 -1.05 -11.76 30.95
N LEU A 45 -0.76 -13.02 30.60
CA LEU A 45 -1.32 -14.20 31.26
C LEU A 45 -0.45 -14.71 32.43
N GLY A 46 0.77 -14.19 32.61
CA GLY A 46 1.74 -14.76 33.55
C GLY A 46 2.10 -16.20 33.23
N LEU A 47 2.12 -16.58 31.94
CA LEU A 47 2.40 -17.94 31.50
C LEU A 47 3.89 -18.13 31.20
N GLU A 48 4.46 -19.17 31.80
CA GLU A 48 5.77 -19.70 31.46
C GLU A 48 5.66 -20.57 30.20
N ALA A 49 6.35 -20.16 29.13
CA ALA A 49 6.42 -20.91 27.88
C ALA A 49 7.76 -20.64 27.19
N SER A 50 8.25 -21.62 26.44
CA SER A 50 9.47 -21.47 25.67
C SER A 50 9.12 -20.92 24.29
N VAL A 51 9.83 -19.89 23.82
CA VAL A 51 9.49 -19.19 22.57
C VAL A 51 10.66 -19.23 21.60
N LEU A 52 10.52 -19.99 20.52
CA LEU A 52 11.44 -19.97 19.39
C LEU A 52 11.03 -18.86 18.41
N LYS A 53 11.91 -17.86 18.26
CA LYS A 53 11.77 -16.79 17.28
C LYS A 53 12.62 -17.10 16.06
N LEU A 54 11.99 -17.21 14.89
CA LEU A 54 12.66 -17.35 13.61
C LEU A 54 12.84 -15.99 12.94
N GLY A 55 14.10 -15.60 12.71
CA GLY A 55 14.49 -14.44 11.91
C GLY A 55 14.73 -14.77 10.44
N MET A 56 15.06 -16.04 10.14
CA MET A 56 15.20 -16.56 8.78
C MET A 56 14.23 -17.72 8.57
N VAL A 57 13.10 -17.42 7.92
CA VAL A 57 12.00 -18.38 7.68
C VAL A 57 12.08 -19.07 6.31
N HIS A 58 12.87 -18.52 5.39
CA HIS A 58 13.14 -19.12 4.09
C HIS A 58 14.63 -19.01 3.73
N PRO A 59 15.33 -20.14 3.53
CA PRO A 59 14.87 -21.52 3.72
C PRO A 59 14.46 -21.83 5.17
N PHE A 60 13.52 -22.76 5.34
CA PHE A 60 13.01 -23.14 6.65
C PHE A 60 14.03 -24.00 7.42
N PRO A 61 14.34 -23.69 8.70
CA PRO A 61 15.29 -24.43 9.53
C PRO A 61 14.60 -25.64 10.18
N ALA A 62 14.43 -26.70 9.40
CA ALA A 62 13.64 -27.87 9.76
C ALA A 62 14.17 -28.59 11.00
N LYS A 63 15.49 -28.79 11.08
CA LYS A 63 16.10 -29.54 12.17
C LYS A 63 16.03 -28.76 13.48
N LEU A 64 16.40 -27.48 13.46
CA LEU A 64 16.31 -26.59 14.62
C LEU A 64 14.88 -26.53 15.16
N VAL A 65 13.88 -26.42 14.28
CA VAL A 65 12.47 -26.40 14.69
C VAL A 65 12.02 -27.74 15.28
N ALA A 66 12.41 -28.87 14.67
CA ALA A 66 12.08 -30.19 15.18
C ALA A 66 12.72 -30.46 16.55
N ASP A 67 14.00 -30.11 16.71
CA ASP A 67 14.75 -30.23 17.97
C ASP A 67 14.11 -29.38 19.09
N PHE A 68 13.67 -28.16 18.76
CA PHE A 68 12.92 -27.33 19.69
C PHE A 68 11.57 -27.94 20.06
N ALA A 69 10.78 -28.36 19.07
CA ALA A 69 9.45 -28.89 19.28
C ALA A 69 9.45 -30.20 20.08
N ALA A 70 10.45 -31.07 19.87
CA ALA A 70 10.59 -32.36 20.54
C ALA A 70 10.67 -32.27 22.08
N ARG A 71 10.91 -31.07 22.63
CA ARG A 71 10.95 -30.79 24.06
C ARG A 71 9.55 -30.69 24.71
N PHE A 72 8.49 -30.61 23.90
CA PHE A 72 7.13 -30.31 24.35
C PHE A 72 6.11 -31.31 23.80
N ASP A 73 5.01 -31.50 24.52
CA ASP A 73 3.85 -32.28 24.04
C ASP A 73 3.03 -31.49 23.01
N ASP A 74 2.94 -30.17 23.20
CA ASP A 74 2.22 -29.22 22.37
C ASP A 74 3.12 -28.03 22.01
N VAL A 75 3.05 -27.61 20.75
CA VAL A 75 3.61 -26.33 20.29
C VAL A 75 2.55 -25.50 19.59
N LEU A 76 2.52 -24.20 19.89
CA LEU A 76 1.68 -23.22 19.20
C LEU A 76 2.51 -22.46 18.17
N VAL A 77 2.11 -22.51 16.91
CA VAL A 77 2.69 -21.70 15.85
C VAL A 77 1.87 -20.42 15.69
N VAL A 78 2.51 -19.27 15.92
CA VAL A 78 1.89 -17.95 15.81
C VAL A 78 2.57 -17.20 14.68
N GLU A 79 1.85 -17.05 13.58
CA GLU A 79 2.37 -16.42 12.35
C GLU A 79 1.34 -15.49 11.71
N GLU A 80 1.83 -14.60 10.85
CA GLU A 80 1.00 -13.69 10.07
C GLU A 80 0.63 -14.28 8.70
N LEU A 81 -0.49 -13.82 8.15
CA LEU A 81 -1.02 -14.28 6.86
C LEU A 81 -1.37 -15.78 6.86
N GLU A 82 -0.83 -16.53 5.90
CA GLU A 82 -1.08 -17.95 5.64
C GLU A 82 -0.24 -18.86 6.57
N PRO A 83 -0.68 -20.11 6.84
CA PRO A 83 -0.04 -21.03 7.78
C PRO A 83 1.28 -21.65 7.24
N TYR A 84 2.21 -20.82 6.78
CA TYR A 84 3.48 -21.27 6.19
C TYR A 84 4.36 -21.97 7.23
N LEU A 85 4.63 -21.32 8.37
CA LEU A 85 5.44 -21.89 9.45
C LEU A 85 4.78 -23.11 10.05
N GLU A 86 3.45 -23.10 10.21
CA GLU A 86 2.74 -24.24 10.77
C GLU A 86 2.86 -25.47 9.86
N LEU A 87 2.64 -25.29 8.56
CA LEU A 87 2.79 -26.36 7.57
C LEU A 87 4.21 -26.91 7.53
N HIS A 88 5.22 -26.04 7.54
CA HIS A 88 6.63 -26.45 7.50
C HIS A 88 7.07 -27.11 8.80
N THR A 89 6.57 -26.64 9.94
CA THR A 89 6.78 -27.24 11.27
C THR A 89 6.24 -28.66 11.25
N ARG A 90 4.97 -28.87 10.88
CA ARG A 90 4.36 -30.21 10.80
C ARG A 90 5.17 -31.15 9.89
N ALA A 91 5.61 -30.67 8.73
CA ALA A 91 6.42 -31.46 7.80
C ALA A 91 7.80 -31.83 8.39
N ALA A 92 8.47 -30.89 9.07
CA ALA A 92 9.74 -31.14 9.74
C ALA A 92 9.61 -32.16 10.88
N LEU A 93 8.60 -32.01 11.73
CA LEU A 93 8.34 -32.96 12.82
C LEU A 93 8.08 -34.37 12.29
N GLN A 94 7.28 -34.49 11.21
CA GLN A 94 7.04 -35.77 10.56
C GLN A 94 8.34 -36.40 10.05
N ALA A 95 9.19 -35.63 9.37
CA ALA A 95 10.44 -36.11 8.80
C ALA A 95 11.43 -36.60 9.86
N GLU A 96 11.48 -35.92 11.01
CA GLU A 96 12.36 -36.25 12.14
C GLU A 96 11.72 -37.26 13.13
N GLY A 97 10.50 -37.73 12.87
CA GLY A 97 9.80 -38.69 13.74
C GLY A 97 9.35 -38.11 15.09
N VAL A 98 9.23 -36.79 15.20
CA VAL A 98 8.79 -36.07 16.40
C VAL A 98 7.26 -36.10 16.49
N ARG A 99 6.73 -36.46 17.67
CA ARG A 99 5.28 -36.66 17.91
C ARG A 99 4.56 -35.47 18.56
N THR A 100 5.25 -34.37 18.78
CA THR A 100 4.68 -33.13 19.33
C THR A 100 3.49 -32.66 18.52
N ARG A 101 2.40 -32.28 19.19
CA ARG A 101 1.20 -31.75 18.56
C ARG A 101 1.43 -30.29 18.17
N VAL A 102 1.17 -29.97 16.90
CA VAL A 102 1.27 -28.61 16.38
C VAL A 102 -0.11 -27.97 16.35
N HIS A 103 -0.21 -26.79 16.95
CA HIS A 103 -1.37 -25.91 16.98
C HIS A 103 -1.09 -24.64 16.20
N GLY A 104 -2.11 -24.00 15.64
CA GLY A 104 -1.91 -22.76 14.88
C GLY A 104 -3.18 -22.29 14.19
N LYS A 105 -3.03 -21.92 12.91
CA LYS A 105 -4.10 -21.42 12.04
C LYS A 105 -4.85 -22.54 11.31
N LEU A 106 -4.25 -23.72 11.09
CA LEU A 106 -4.95 -24.85 10.47
C LEU A 106 -6.08 -25.33 11.37
N GLY A 107 -7.24 -25.62 10.77
CA GLY A 107 -8.47 -25.92 11.50
C GLY A 107 -9.21 -24.68 12.04
N ALA A 108 -8.55 -23.52 12.12
CA ALA A 108 -9.10 -22.24 12.58
C ALA A 108 -9.74 -22.26 13.99
N GLU A 109 -9.37 -23.23 14.83
CA GLU A 109 -9.92 -23.40 16.19
C GLU A 109 -9.25 -22.47 17.20
N LEU A 110 -7.95 -22.20 17.03
CA LEU A 110 -7.15 -21.37 17.94
C LEU A 110 -6.83 -20.01 17.35
N LEU A 111 -6.29 -19.96 16.13
CA LEU A 111 -5.98 -18.73 15.44
C LEU A 111 -6.71 -18.65 14.09
N PRO A 112 -7.26 -17.49 13.70
CA PRO A 112 -7.93 -17.36 12.42
C PRO A 112 -6.92 -17.32 11.26
N ARG A 113 -7.29 -17.94 10.13
CA ARG A 113 -6.51 -17.86 8.89
C ARG A 113 -6.63 -16.49 8.20
N HIS A 114 -7.75 -15.81 8.38
CA HIS A 114 -8.05 -14.52 7.77
C HIS A 114 -8.17 -13.41 8.81
N GLY A 115 -8.09 -12.16 8.36
CA GLY A 115 -8.09 -10.98 9.23
C GLY A 115 -6.71 -10.70 9.83
N GLU A 116 -6.67 -9.70 10.70
CA GLU A 116 -5.44 -9.23 11.35
C GLU A 116 -5.17 -10.03 12.63
N LEU A 117 -3.93 -10.49 12.80
CA LEU A 117 -3.50 -11.09 14.06
C LEU A 117 -3.36 -9.99 15.11
N SER A 118 -3.68 -10.30 16.37
CA SER A 118 -3.55 -9.35 17.47
C SER A 118 -3.16 -10.05 18.76
N THR A 119 -2.61 -9.29 19.71
CA THR A 119 -2.32 -9.80 21.07
C THR A 119 -3.54 -10.48 21.69
N ARG A 120 -4.75 -9.92 21.50
CA ARG A 120 -6.00 -10.55 21.98
C ARG A 120 -6.20 -11.96 21.43
N LEU A 121 -6.06 -12.15 20.12
CA LEU A 121 -6.26 -13.46 19.50
C LEU A 121 -5.24 -14.48 20.03
N VAL A 122 -4.00 -14.03 20.27
CA VAL A 122 -2.96 -14.88 20.87
C VAL A 122 -3.27 -15.21 22.33
N VAL A 123 -3.75 -14.23 23.13
CA VAL A 123 -4.23 -14.46 24.50
C VAL A 123 -5.37 -15.49 24.52
N GLU A 124 -6.38 -15.33 23.69
CA GLU A 124 -7.53 -16.26 23.61
C GLU A 124 -7.09 -17.66 23.19
N ALA A 125 -6.17 -17.78 22.22
CA ALA A 125 -5.59 -19.06 21.81
C ALA A 125 -4.83 -19.75 22.95
N LEU A 126 -3.98 -19.00 23.67
CA LEU A 126 -3.23 -19.52 24.83
C LEU A 126 -4.18 -19.94 25.96
N CYS A 127 -5.22 -19.16 26.26
CA CYS A 127 -6.25 -19.52 27.23
C CYS A 127 -6.94 -20.86 26.88
N ARG A 128 -7.32 -21.04 25.60
CA ARG A 128 -7.95 -22.29 25.14
C ARG A 128 -6.99 -23.48 25.23
N LEU A 129 -5.72 -23.27 24.92
CA LEU A 129 -4.71 -24.33 24.91
C LEU A 129 -4.26 -24.75 26.32
N THR A 130 -4.16 -23.79 27.25
CA THR A 130 -3.58 -24.01 28.59
C THR A 130 -4.63 -24.07 29.71
N GLY A 131 -5.87 -23.64 29.45
CA GLY A 131 -6.89 -23.46 30.47
C GLY A 131 -6.69 -22.20 31.33
N ALA A 132 -5.70 -21.35 31.01
CA ALA A 132 -5.49 -20.08 31.69
C ALA A 132 -6.71 -19.15 31.52
N LYS A 133 -6.98 -18.33 32.53
CA LYS A 133 -8.05 -17.33 32.46
C LYS A 133 -7.49 -16.03 31.92
N ALA A 134 -8.15 -15.46 30.92
CA ALA A 134 -7.81 -14.13 30.44
C ALA A 134 -7.92 -13.10 31.58
N PRO A 135 -6.98 -12.15 31.70
CA PRO A 135 -7.01 -11.15 32.76
C PRO A 135 -8.07 -10.06 32.51
N LEU A 136 -8.65 -10.04 31.32
CA LEU A 136 -9.62 -9.04 30.88
C LEU A 136 -10.88 -9.73 30.33
N ASP A 137 -12.03 -9.13 30.63
CA ASP A 137 -13.26 -9.42 29.91
C ASP A 137 -13.27 -8.64 28.58
N PHE A 138 -12.90 -9.33 27.51
CA PHE A 138 -12.85 -8.71 26.19
C PHE A 138 -14.23 -8.27 25.67
N SER A 139 -15.33 -8.84 26.18
CA SER A 139 -16.69 -8.40 25.78
C SER A 139 -16.97 -6.97 26.28
N ALA A 140 -16.54 -6.65 27.50
CA ALA A 140 -16.64 -5.31 28.05
C ALA A 140 -15.74 -4.31 27.29
N VAL A 141 -14.57 -4.75 26.79
CA VAL A 141 -13.70 -3.93 25.95
C VAL A 141 -14.37 -3.63 24.60
N ASP A 142 -14.98 -4.63 23.97
CA ASP A 142 -15.67 -4.47 22.69
C ASP A 142 -16.81 -3.45 22.76
N GLU A 143 -17.61 -3.48 23.83
CA GLU A 143 -18.66 -2.49 24.06
C GLU A 143 -18.12 -1.07 24.24
N ARG A 144 -16.97 -0.91 24.91
CA ARG A 144 -16.30 0.39 25.04
C ARG A 144 -15.76 0.89 23.71
N VAL A 145 -15.14 0.01 22.92
CA VAL A 145 -14.61 0.33 21.58
C VAL A 145 -15.75 0.74 20.65
N LYS A 146 -16.90 0.06 20.70
CA LYS A 146 -18.08 0.39 19.92
C LYS A 146 -18.58 1.81 20.22
N LYS A 147 -18.75 2.17 21.50
CA LYS A 147 -19.11 3.53 21.92
C LYS A 147 -18.09 4.57 21.50
N ALA A 148 -16.80 4.25 21.62
CA ALA A 148 -15.74 5.17 21.19
C ALA A 148 -15.74 5.39 19.67
N ARG A 149 -16.00 4.34 18.86
CA ARG A 149 -16.06 4.44 17.40
C ARG A 149 -17.16 5.39 16.92
N GLU A 150 -18.28 5.49 17.63
CA GLU A 150 -19.36 6.44 17.32
C GLU A 150 -18.96 7.90 17.51
N LEU A 151 -17.95 8.17 18.34
CA LEU A 151 -17.45 9.52 18.64
C LEU A 151 -16.25 9.95 17.77
N LEU A 152 -15.58 9.00 17.11
CA LEU A 152 -14.35 9.26 16.38
C LEU A 152 -14.64 9.59 14.91
N PRO A 153 -14.02 10.64 14.34
CA PRO A 153 -14.16 10.92 12.92
C PRO A 153 -13.52 9.78 12.09
N PRO A 154 -14.10 9.44 10.92
CA PRO A 154 -13.53 8.43 10.04
C PRO A 154 -12.16 8.88 9.54
N ARG A 155 -11.20 7.94 9.49
CA ARG A 155 -9.85 8.16 8.96
C ARG A 155 -9.61 7.25 7.76
N PRO A 156 -10.23 7.52 6.60
CA PRO A 156 -9.99 6.72 5.42
C PRO A 156 -8.52 6.84 5.01
N PRO A 157 -7.92 5.79 4.43
CA PRO A 157 -6.56 5.87 3.93
C PRO A 157 -6.51 6.85 2.73
N VAL A 158 -5.61 7.82 2.77
CA VAL A 158 -5.53 8.89 1.77
C VAL A 158 -4.13 9.01 1.16
N LEU A 159 -4.07 9.48 -0.09
CA LEU A 159 -2.82 9.85 -0.73
C LEU A 159 -2.15 11.04 0.00
N CYS A 160 -0.83 10.98 0.17
CA CYS A 160 -0.02 12.01 0.83
C CYS A 160 -0.24 13.43 0.26
N PRO A 161 0.02 14.50 1.05
CA PRO A 161 0.06 15.87 0.54
C PRO A 161 0.97 16.02 -0.68
N GLY A 162 0.41 16.52 -1.78
CA GLY A 162 1.11 16.71 -3.05
C GLY A 162 1.47 15.43 -3.81
N CYS A 163 0.84 14.29 -3.50
CA CYS A 163 1.03 13.06 -4.27
C CYS A 163 0.64 13.24 -5.76
N PRO A 164 1.49 12.81 -6.71
CA PRO A 164 1.19 12.92 -8.15
C PRO A 164 0.02 12.04 -8.62
N HIS A 165 -0.26 10.94 -7.92
CA HIS A 165 -1.44 10.12 -8.21
C HIS A 165 -2.73 10.88 -8.00
N ARG A 166 -2.79 11.83 -7.05
CA ARG A 166 -3.97 12.67 -6.83
C ARG A 166 -4.27 13.53 -8.06
N ALA A 167 -3.23 14.12 -8.65
CA ALA A 167 -3.36 14.90 -9.87
C ALA A 167 -3.76 14.02 -11.06
N SER A 168 -3.20 12.81 -11.15
CA SER A 168 -3.57 11.81 -12.16
C SER A 168 -5.05 11.42 -12.05
N PHE A 169 -5.53 11.07 -10.86
CA PHE A 169 -6.94 10.73 -10.63
C PHE A 169 -7.88 11.90 -10.85
N TYR A 170 -7.49 13.12 -10.47
CA TYR A 170 -8.27 14.31 -10.76
C TYR A 170 -8.44 14.50 -12.28
N VAL A 171 -7.38 14.31 -13.06
CA VAL A 171 -7.41 14.34 -14.52
C VAL A 171 -8.32 13.24 -15.08
N ILE A 172 -8.13 11.99 -14.64
CA ILE A 172 -8.94 10.85 -15.09
C ILE A 172 -10.42 11.13 -14.80
N LYS A 173 -10.78 11.44 -13.56
CA LYS A 173 -12.15 11.76 -13.13
C LYS A 173 -12.76 12.90 -13.95
N ARG A 174 -11.99 13.95 -14.25
CA ARG A 174 -12.47 15.08 -15.05
C ARG A 174 -12.79 14.70 -16.50
N VAL A 175 -12.13 13.69 -17.05
CA VAL A 175 -12.32 13.24 -18.43
C VAL A 175 -13.44 12.21 -18.53
N VAL A 176 -13.47 11.19 -17.66
CA VAL A 176 -14.42 10.07 -17.77
C VAL A 176 -15.57 10.11 -16.76
N GLY A 177 -15.49 10.97 -15.75
CA GLY A 177 -16.48 11.03 -14.67
C GLY A 177 -16.60 9.68 -13.95
N HIS A 178 -17.82 9.37 -13.50
CA HIS A 178 -18.20 8.07 -12.94
C HIS A 178 -18.85 7.13 -13.97
N LYS A 179 -18.70 7.44 -15.26
CA LYS A 179 -19.37 6.70 -16.34
C LYS A 179 -18.56 5.50 -16.80
N ALA A 180 -17.25 5.68 -16.92
CA ALA A 180 -16.36 4.59 -17.31
C ALA A 180 -16.04 3.73 -16.09
N VAL A 181 -16.07 2.41 -16.27
CA VAL A 181 -15.49 1.48 -15.28
C VAL A 181 -14.00 1.76 -15.17
N CYS A 182 -13.53 1.86 -13.94
CA CYS A 182 -12.13 2.04 -13.60
C CYS A 182 -11.64 0.82 -12.80
N THR A 183 -10.82 -0.03 -13.40
CA THR A 183 -10.15 -1.09 -12.65
C THR A 183 -8.88 -0.55 -12.00
N THR A 184 -8.48 -1.11 -10.87
CA THR A 184 -7.25 -0.74 -10.17
C THR A 184 -6.60 -1.96 -9.52
N ASP A 185 -5.38 -1.76 -9.02
CA ASP A 185 -4.51 -2.76 -8.41
C ASP A 185 -4.01 -2.28 -7.04
N ILE A 186 -3.39 -3.18 -6.27
CA ILE A 186 -2.79 -2.84 -4.98
C ILE A 186 -1.55 -1.95 -5.18
N GLY A 187 -1.51 -0.84 -4.44
CA GLY A 187 -0.45 0.17 -4.42
C GLY A 187 -1.00 1.51 -3.95
N CYS A 188 -0.17 2.57 -3.89
CA CYS A 188 -0.65 3.90 -3.46
C CYS A 188 -1.88 4.38 -4.24
N TYR A 189 -1.95 4.04 -5.52
CA TYR A 189 -3.06 4.40 -6.39
C TYR A 189 -4.38 3.68 -6.03
N ALA A 190 -4.37 2.57 -5.28
CA ALA A 190 -5.60 1.98 -4.72
C ALA A 190 -6.35 2.97 -3.80
N LEU A 191 -5.64 3.93 -3.19
CA LEU A 191 -6.25 4.96 -2.35
C LEU A 191 -7.08 5.98 -3.15
N GLY A 192 -7.00 5.94 -4.50
CA GLY A 192 -7.86 6.71 -5.39
C GLY A 192 -9.35 6.36 -5.29
N ILE A 193 -9.69 5.18 -4.75
CA ILE A 193 -11.06 4.72 -4.52
C ILE A 193 -11.78 5.62 -3.49
N GLN A 194 -11.04 6.26 -2.60
CA GLN A 194 -11.62 7.07 -1.52
C GLN A 194 -12.10 8.44 -2.02
N LYS A 195 -13.08 9.01 -1.31
CA LYS A 195 -13.52 10.40 -1.53
C LYS A 195 -12.34 11.37 -1.35
N PRO A 196 -12.26 12.45 -2.15
CA PRO A 196 -13.19 12.85 -3.22
C PRO A 196 -12.86 12.25 -4.61
N LEU A 197 -11.84 11.41 -4.72
CA LEU A 197 -11.37 10.92 -6.01
C LEU A 197 -12.35 9.86 -6.54
N GLU A 198 -12.72 8.87 -5.73
CA GLU A 198 -13.73 7.85 -6.09
C GLU A 198 -13.44 7.22 -7.47
N MET A 199 -12.18 6.86 -7.69
CA MET A 199 -11.69 6.19 -8.89
C MET A 199 -11.21 4.79 -8.54
N GLY A 200 -11.88 3.77 -9.08
CA GLY A 200 -11.56 2.36 -8.88
C GLY A 200 -12.79 1.56 -8.44
N ASP A 201 -13.52 1.02 -9.41
CA ASP A 201 -14.72 0.19 -9.23
C ASP A 201 -14.39 -1.29 -8.98
N PHE A 202 -13.16 -1.70 -9.32
CA PHE A 202 -12.70 -3.07 -9.20
C PHE A 202 -11.25 -3.10 -8.69
N LEU A 203 -11.02 -3.86 -7.63
CA LEU A 203 -9.71 -4.11 -7.02
C LEU A 203 -9.69 -5.53 -6.46
N ILE A 204 -8.74 -6.37 -6.88
CA ILE A 204 -8.55 -7.74 -6.36
C ILE A 204 -7.15 -7.90 -5.77
N CYS A 205 -6.13 -7.84 -6.61
CA CYS A 205 -4.74 -8.03 -6.21
C CYS A 205 -3.81 -7.14 -7.05
N MET A 206 -2.50 -7.24 -6.85
CA MET A 206 -1.53 -6.57 -7.73
C MET A 206 -1.49 -7.28 -9.09
N GLY A 207 -1.79 -6.57 -10.18
CA GLY A 207 -1.79 -7.09 -11.55
C GLY A 207 -3.15 -7.52 -12.10
N ALA A 208 -4.23 -7.39 -11.34
CA ALA A 208 -5.59 -7.73 -11.78
C ALA A 208 -6.23 -6.66 -12.69
N SER A 209 -5.75 -5.42 -12.65
CA SER A 209 -6.40 -4.25 -13.27
C SER A 209 -6.50 -4.38 -14.78
N VAL A 210 -5.39 -4.59 -15.49
CA VAL A 210 -5.39 -4.63 -16.97
C VAL A 210 -6.20 -5.82 -17.49
N GLY A 211 -6.04 -7.01 -16.89
CA GLY A 211 -6.81 -8.19 -17.26
C GLY A 211 -8.31 -8.04 -16.95
N GLY A 212 -8.64 -7.48 -15.79
CA GLY A 212 -10.01 -7.12 -15.42
C GLY A 212 -10.63 -6.15 -16.43
N ALA A 213 -9.89 -5.12 -16.83
CA ALA A 213 -10.36 -4.15 -17.83
C ALA A 213 -10.62 -4.80 -19.20
N CYS A 214 -9.78 -5.75 -19.61
CA CYS A 214 -10.02 -6.54 -20.83
C CYS A 214 -11.38 -7.27 -20.73
N GLY A 215 -11.63 -7.97 -19.63
CA GLY A 215 -12.90 -8.64 -19.37
C GLY A 215 -14.11 -7.68 -19.38
N PHE A 216 -14.04 -6.60 -18.62
CA PHE A 216 -15.12 -5.61 -18.54
C PHE A 216 -15.39 -4.93 -19.89
N SER A 217 -14.35 -4.59 -20.67
CA SER A 217 -14.54 -3.96 -21.99
C SER A 217 -15.33 -4.85 -22.94
N ARG A 218 -15.13 -6.18 -22.88
CA ARG A 218 -15.91 -7.14 -23.68
C ARG A 218 -17.32 -7.35 -23.15
N ALA A 219 -17.47 -7.44 -21.83
CA ALA A 219 -18.78 -7.68 -21.22
C ALA A 219 -19.73 -6.49 -21.39
N LEU A 220 -19.19 -5.26 -21.33
CA LEU A 220 -19.97 -4.03 -21.39
C LEU A 220 -20.06 -3.46 -22.82
N GLY A 221 -19.13 -3.79 -23.70
CA GLY A 221 -19.01 -3.13 -25.01
C GLY A 221 -18.58 -1.67 -24.91
N GLU A 222 -18.04 -1.26 -23.74
CA GLU A 222 -17.62 0.11 -23.45
C GLU A 222 -16.12 0.17 -23.15
N ARG A 223 -15.56 1.38 -23.25
CA ARG A 223 -14.15 1.60 -22.91
C ARG A 223 -13.92 1.60 -21.41
N VAL A 224 -12.92 0.85 -20.96
CA VAL A 224 -12.56 0.72 -19.54
C VAL A 224 -11.20 1.37 -19.26
N VAL A 225 -11.08 2.06 -18.13
CA VAL A 225 -9.80 2.64 -17.68
C VAL A 225 -9.13 1.68 -16.70
N ALA A 226 -7.94 1.18 -17.04
CA ALA A 226 -7.14 0.35 -16.16
C ALA A 226 -6.06 1.20 -15.48
N VAL A 227 -6.15 1.38 -14.17
CA VAL A 227 -5.14 2.11 -13.39
C VAL A 227 -4.14 1.13 -12.82
N VAL A 228 -2.85 1.39 -13.04
CA VAL A 228 -1.73 0.60 -12.50
C VAL A 228 -0.58 1.50 -12.06
N GLY A 229 0.19 1.07 -11.07
CA GLY A 229 1.47 1.70 -10.72
C GLY A 229 2.59 1.28 -11.67
N ASP A 230 3.69 2.01 -11.67
CA ASP A 230 4.94 1.65 -12.38
C ASP A 230 5.51 0.29 -11.96
N SER A 231 5.64 0.03 -10.66
CA SER A 231 6.14 -1.27 -10.18
C SER A 231 5.23 -2.43 -10.61
N THR A 232 3.91 -2.25 -10.49
CA THR A 232 2.90 -3.20 -10.97
C THR A 232 2.97 -3.41 -12.47
N PHE A 233 3.23 -2.36 -13.23
CA PHE A 233 3.38 -2.47 -14.68
C PHE A 233 4.45 -3.50 -15.04
N PHE A 234 5.65 -3.36 -14.45
CA PHE A 234 6.75 -4.31 -14.68
C PHE A 234 6.52 -5.69 -14.07
N HIS A 235 5.84 -5.76 -12.93
CA HIS A 235 5.66 -7.02 -12.21
C HIS A 235 4.62 -7.94 -12.87
N ALA A 236 3.48 -7.40 -13.29
CA ALA A 236 2.32 -8.22 -13.65
C ALA A 236 1.44 -7.64 -14.76
N ALA A 237 1.54 -6.35 -15.13
CA ALA A 237 0.63 -5.79 -16.13
C ALA A 237 1.02 -6.12 -17.59
N ILE A 238 2.30 -6.36 -17.87
CA ILE A 238 2.81 -6.60 -19.23
C ILE A 238 2.10 -7.77 -19.94
N PRO A 239 1.94 -8.97 -19.34
CA PRO A 239 1.23 -10.07 -19.99
C PRO A 239 -0.20 -9.71 -20.38
N ALA A 240 -0.94 -9.05 -19.47
CA ALA A 240 -2.30 -8.61 -19.74
C ALA A 240 -2.37 -7.49 -20.80
N LEU A 241 -1.34 -6.64 -20.90
CA LEU A 241 -1.24 -5.64 -21.96
C LEU A 241 -1.03 -6.29 -23.33
N VAL A 242 -0.19 -7.33 -23.43
CA VAL A 242 -0.02 -8.11 -24.67
C VAL A 242 -1.34 -8.75 -25.09
N ASP A 243 -2.09 -9.31 -24.14
CA ASP A 243 -3.42 -9.87 -24.41
C ASP A 243 -4.43 -8.79 -24.86
N ALA A 244 -4.37 -7.60 -24.26
CA ALA A 244 -5.17 -6.44 -24.67
C ALA A 244 -4.92 -6.06 -26.14
N VAL A 245 -3.66 -6.06 -26.56
CA VAL A 245 -3.25 -5.78 -27.95
C VAL A 245 -3.69 -6.89 -28.89
N TYR A 246 -3.43 -8.15 -28.55
CA TYR A 246 -3.80 -9.31 -29.37
C TYR A 246 -5.30 -9.36 -29.66
N ASN A 247 -6.13 -9.08 -28.65
CA ASN A 247 -7.59 -9.12 -28.77
C ASN A 247 -8.24 -7.76 -29.09
N GLN A 248 -7.45 -6.70 -29.35
CA GLN A 248 -7.94 -5.35 -29.66
C GLN A 248 -8.92 -4.79 -28.63
N HIS A 249 -8.65 -5.02 -27.34
CA HIS A 249 -9.52 -4.57 -26.26
C HIS A 249 -9.61 -3.03 -26.20
N ALA A 250 -10.83 -2.51 -26.06
CA ALA A 250 -11.09 -1.09 -25.88
C ALA A 250 -10.77 -0.65 -24.44
N ILE A 251 -9.48 -0.66 -24.07
CA ILE A 251 -9.03 -0.22 -22.74
C ILE A 251 -8.05 0.95 -22.83
N THR A 252 -8.02 1.78 -21.79
CA THR A 252 -6.98 2.81 -21.60
C THR A 252 -6.23 2.50 -20.31
N VAL A 253 -4.97 2.08 -20.43
CA VAL A 253 -4.10 1.79 -19.30
C VAL A 253 -3.43 3.08 -18.83
N ALA A 254 -3.89 3.60 -17.69
CA ALA A 254 -3.27 4.72 -16.99
C ALA A 254 -2.17 4.19 -16.07
N VAL A 255 -0.91 4.34 -16.49
CA VAL A 255 0.25 3.98 -15.66
C VAL A 255 0.68 5.18 -14.84
N LEU A 256 0.60 5.05 -13.53
CA LEU A 256 0.93 6.08 -12.56
C LEU A 256 2.40 5.90 -12.12
N ASP A 257 3.32 6.47 -12.91
CA ASP A 257 4.77 6.35 -12.76
C ASP A 257 5.31 7.35 -11.73
N ASN A 258 5.58 6.87 -10.52
CA ASN A 258 6.09 7.69 -9.41
C ASN A 258 7.57 7.47 -9.10
N LEU A 259 8.23 6.62 -9.89
CA LEU A 259 9.64 6.26 -9.80
C LEU A 259 9.99 5.54 -8.49
N THR A 260 9.06 4.79 -7.89
CA THR A 260 9.35 3.91 -6.74
C THR A 260 8.21 2.95 -6.39
N THR A 261 8.52 1.84 -5.72
CA THR A 261 7.49 0.99 -5.10
C THR A 261 7.07 1.61 -3.75
N ALA A 262 6.28 2.68 -3.82
CA ALA A 262 6.07 3.61 -2.69
C ALA A 262 5.40 2.98 -1.46
N MET A 263 4.24 2.33 -1.63
CA MET A 263 3.39 1.85 -0.52
C MET A 263 4.10 0.82 0.36
N THR A 264 5.02 0.05 -0.21
CA THR A 264 5.76 -1.01 0.48
C THR A 264 7.05 -0.52 1.13
N GLY A 265 7.40 0.77 1.01
CA GLY A 265 8.59 1.35 1.65
C GLY A 265 9.69 1.80 0.68
N GLY A 266 9.41 1.88 -0.62
CA GLY A 266 10.31 2.50 -1.61
C GLY A 266 11.31 1.55 -2.26
N GLN A 267 10.92 0.29 -2.45
CA GLN A 267 11.76 -0.73 -3.08
C GLN A 267 12.10 -0.37 -4.54
N PRO A 268 13.32 -0.70 -4.99
CA PRO A 268 13.72 -0.54 -6.39
C PRO A 268 12.87 -1.41 -7.32
N HIS A 269 12.60 -0.89 -8.51
CA HIS A 269 12.00 -1.61 -9.63
C HIS A 269 12.65 -1.14 -10.95
N PRO A 270 12.45 -1.85 -12.08
CA PRO A 270 13.15 -1.55 -13.33
C PRO A 270 13.02 -0.09 -13.85
N GLY A 271 11.92 0.59 -13.49
CA GLY A 271 11.66 1.98 -13.86
C GLY A 271 12.51 3.02 -13.11
N MET A 272 13.27 2.63 -12.08
CA MET A 272 14.10 3.55 -11.29
C MET A 272 15.53 3.68 -11.82
N GLY A 273 16.06 2.67 -12.52
CA GLY A 273 17.48 2.61 -12.88
C GLY A 273 18.40 2.34 -11.67
N ILE A 274 17.88 1.68 -10.63
CA ILE A 274 18.64 1.22 -9.46
C ILE A 274 18.26 -0.25 -9.22
N THR A 275 19.25 -1.10 -8.98
CA THR A 275 19.06 -2.54 -8.76
C THR A 275 18.57 -2.84 -7.34
N GLY A 276 18.19 -4.09 -7.07
CA GLY A 276 17.82 -4.57 -5.74
C GLY A 276 18.90 -4.40 -4.67
N THR A 277 20.17 -4.31 -5.08
CA THR A 277 21.33 -4.11 -4.20
C THR A 277 21.71 -2.63 -4.03
N GLY A 278 20.97 -1.72 -4.66
CA GLY A 278 21.24 -0.27 -4.60
C GLY A 278 22.28 0.22 -5.63
N GLU A 279 22.73 -0.65 -6.52
CA GLU A 279 23.69 -0.27 -7.58
C GLU A 279 22.97 0.43 -8.74
N PRO A 280 23.65 1.32 -9.48
CA PRO A 280 23.11 1.88 -10.72
C PRO A 280 22.77 0.76 -11.72
N GLY A 281 21.58 0.84 -12.29
CA GLY A 281 21.09 -0.06 -13.34
C GLY A 281 20.55 0.69 -14.54
N LYS A 282 20.20 -0.04 -15.61
CA LYS A 282 19.53 0.56 -16.76
C LYS A 282 18.07 0.82 -16.42
N ARG A 283 17.63 2.07 -16.56
CA ARG A 283 16.20 2.43 -16.45
C ARG A 283 15.44 1.88 -17.65
N VAL A 284 14.36 1.17 -17.39
CA VAL A 284 13.42 0.70 -18.42
C VAL A 284 12.22 1.65 -18.48
N LEU A 285 11.93 2.20 -19.65
CA LEU A 285 10.81 3.13 -19.84
C LEU A 285 9.52 2.37 -20.15
N ILE A 286 8.46 2.69 -19.40
CA ILE A 286 7.13 2.06 -19.54
C ILE A 286 6.58 2.26 -20.96
N GLU A 287 6.77 3.45 -21.53
CA GLU A 287 6.32 3.78 -22.88
C GLU A 287 7.07 3.01 -23.97
N GLU A 288 8.33 2.61 -23.73
CA GLU A 288 9.08 1.77 -24.68
C GLU A 288 8.60 0.33 -24.59
N VAL A 289 8.38 -0.18 -23.37
CA VAL A 289 7.82 -1.52 -23.15
C VAL A 289 6.42 -1.64 -23.75
N ALA A 290 5.55 -0.66 -23.52
CA ALA A 290 4.20 -0.65 -24.08
C ALA A 290 4.21 -0.68 -25.61
N ARG A 291 5.07 0.12 -26.26
CA ARG A 291 5.26 0.06 -27.72
C ARG A 291 5.81 -1.30 -28.16
N GLY A 292 6.74 -1.87 -27.41
CA GLY A 292 7.28 -3.22 -27.64
C GLY A 292 6.21 -4.33 -27.54
N CYS A 293 5.19 -4.14 -26.69
CA CYS A 293 4.02 -5.02 -26.62
C CYS A 293 3.03 -4.84 -27.79
N GLY A 294 3.25 -3.86 -28.68
CA GLY A 294 2.39 -3.58 -29.84
C GLY A 294 1.32 -2.51 -29.61
N VAL A 295 1.38 -1.74 -28.53
CA VAL A 295 0.45 -0.61 -28.33
C VAL A 295 0.80 0.54 -29.28
N GLU A 296 -0.11 0.88 -30.18
CA GLU A 296 0.07 1.96 -31.16
C GLU A 296 -0.06 3.36 -30.52
N HIS A 297 -0.94 3.48 -29.52
CA HIS A 297 -1.27 4.75 -28.88
C HIS A 297 -0.68 4.84 -27.47
N VAL A 298 0.56 5.35 -27.39
CA VAL A 298 1.30 5.53 -26.14
C VAL A 298 1.62 7.00 -25.89
N PHE A 299 1.18 7.51 -24.75
CA PHE A 299 1.36 8.90 -24.32
C PHE A 299 2.12 8.97 -23.00
N VAL A 300 2.88 10.05 -22.81
CA VAL A 300 3.57 10.35 -21.54
C VAL A 300 3.26 11.80 -21.18
N VAL A 301 2.85 12.05 -19.94
CA VAL A 301 2.50 13.39 -19.48
C VAL A 301 2.85 13.58 -18.00
N ASP A 302 3.22 14.80 -17.61
CA ASP A 302 3.35 15.17 -16.20
C ASP A 302 1.94 15.45 -15.64
N PRO A 303 1.43 14.68 -14.66
CA PRO A 303 0.13 14.94 -14.06
C PRO A 303 0.05 16.30 -13.33
N PHE A 304 1.18 16.94 -13.04
CA PHE A 304 1.20 18.29 -12.47
C PHE A 304 0.88 19.38 -13.49
N ASP A 305 0.97 19.13 -14.80
CA ASP A 305 0.35 20.00 -15.82
C ASP A 305 -1.09 19.50 -16.07
N VAL A 306 -2.02 19.97 -15.26
CA VAL A 306 -3.40 19.47 -15.27
C VAL A 306 -4.08 19.72 -16.62
N ARG A 307 -3.73 20.82 -17.30
CA ARG A 307 -4.32 21.19 -18.58
C ARG A 307 -3.88 20.20 -19.66
N GLU A 308 -2.58 19.99 -19.77
CA GLU A 308 -2.00 19.08 -20.76
C GLU A 308 -2.37 17.63 -20.47
N ALA A 309 -2.28 17.19 -19.21
CA ALA A 309 -2.70 15.86 -18.78
C ALA A 309 -4.18 15.58 -19.12
N THR A 310 -5.07 16.56 -18.94
CA THR A 310 -6.48 16.45 -19.33
C THR A 310 -6.64 16.31 -20.85
N ARG A 311 -5.86 17.07 -21.64
CA ARG A 311 -5.89 17.01 -23.11
C ARG A 311 -5.43 15.64 -23.61
N VAL A 312 -4.26 15.18 -23.13
CA VAL A 312 -3.66 13.90 -23.49
C VAL A 312 -4.56 12.74 -23.09
N PHE A 313 -5.07 12.72 -21.87
CA PHE A 313 -5.93 11.63 -21.42
C PHE A 313 -7.26 11.59 -22.19
N ARG A 314 -7.85 12.75 -22.52
CA ARG A 314 -9.04 12.83 -23.39
C ARG A 314 -8.78 12.29 -24.80
N GLN A 315 -7.58 12.49 -25.34
CA GLN A 315 -7.18 11.90 -26.61
C GLN A 315 -7.07 10.37 -26.48
N ALA A 316 -6.40 9.89 -25.44
CA ALA A 316 -6.14 8.46 -25.24
C ALA A 316 -7.41 7.63 -25.04
N VAL A 317 -8.46 8.16 -24.42
CA VAL A 317 -9.75 7.44 -24.26
C VAL A 317 -10.61 7.45 -25.53
N ARG A 318 -10.20 8.13 -26.60
CA ARG A 318 -10.96 8.24 -27.86
C ARG A 318 -10.38 7.45 -29.02
N VAL A 319 -9.17 6.91 -28.86
CA VAL A 319 -8.55 6.08 -29.90
C VAL A 319 -9.26 4.73 -29.99
N GLU A 320 -9.07 4.03 -31.10
CA GLU A 320 -9.51 2.64 -31.27
C GLU A 320 -8.48 1.69 -30.65
N GLY A 321 -8.94 0.52 -30.20
CA GLY A 321 -8.07 -0.47 -29.54
C GLY A 321 -7.50 -0.01 -28.18
N PRO A 322 -6.43 -0.66 -27.70
CA PRO A 322 -5.81 -0.33 -26.43
C PRO A 322 -4.93 0.92 -26.53
N SER A 323 -4.94 1.73 -25.46
CA SER A 323 -4.04 2.88 -25.30
C SER A 323 -3.35 2.88 -23.95
N VAL A 324 -2.16 3.48 -23.88
CA VAL A 324 -1.37 3.62 -22.65
C VAL A 324 -1.08 5.10 -22.41
N VAL A 325 -1.37 5.59 -21.20
CA VAL A 325 -0.99 6.93 -20.73
C VAL A 325 -0.11 6.78 -19.51
N VAL A 326 1.14 7.20 -19.61
CA VAL A 326 2.09 7.24 -18.50
C VAL A 326 2.01 8.61 -17.85
N PHE A 327 1.38 8.69 -16.68
CA PHE A 327 1.41 9.87 -15.81
C PHE A 327 2.71 9.82 -15.00
N ARG A 328 3.75 10.50 -15.47
CA ARG A 328 5.09 10.44 -14.88
C ARG A 328 5.35 11.64 -13.98
N GLN A 329 5.46 11.39 -12.68
CA GLN A 329 5.98 12.37 -11.73
C GLN A 329 6.48 11.68 -10.46
N LYS A 330 7.68 12.03 -10.01
CA LYS A 330 8.33 11.49 -8.82
C LYS A 330 7.43 11.55 -7.59
N CYS A 331 7.42 10.46 -6.82
CA CYS A 331 6.76 10.38 -5.52
C CYS A 331 7.15 11.57 -4.64
N ARG A 332 6.14 12.27 -4.09
CA ARG A 332 6.39 13.50 -3.34
C ARG A 332 7.23 13.28 -2.08
N LEU A 333 7.11 12.11 -1.44
CA LEU A 333 7.94 11.75 -0.29
C LEU A 333 9.44 11.69 -0.67
N LEU A 334 9.76 11.18 -1.86
CA LEU A 334 11.13 11.17 -2.37
C LEU A 334 11.61 12.58 -2.71
N ALA A 335 10.79 13.36 -3.42
CA ALA A 335 11.13 14.74 -3.79
C ALA A 335 11.39 15.62 -2.55
N VAL A 336 10.58 15.48 -1.50
CA VAL A 336 10.76 16.19 -0.21
C VAL A 336 12.04 15.73 0.49
N ARG A 337 12.30 14.42 0.54
CA ARG A 337 13.52 13.87 1.14
C ARG A 337 14.78 14.35 0.43
N GLU A 338 14.77 14.38 -0.90
CA GLU A 338 15.86 14.90 -1.72
C GLU A 338 16.08 16.39 -1.48
N ALA A 339 15.02 17.20 -1.48
CA ALA A 339 15.11 18.63 -1.22
C ALA A 339 15.71 18.91 0.18
N ARG A 340 15.22 18.20 1.22
CA ARG A 340 15.76 18.30 2.58
C ARG A 340 17.25 17.95 2.65
N ARG A 341 17.68 16.87 1.97
CA ARG A 341 19.11 16.49 1.91
C ARG A 341 19.96 17.51 1.18
N ALA A 342 19.41 18.18 0.18
CA ALA A 342 20.08 19.24 -0.57
C ALA A 342 20.02 20.61 0.11
N GLY A 343 19.42 20.74 1.30
CA GLY A 343 19.21 22.03 1.95
C GLY A 343 18.30 22.99 1.17
N ARG A 344 17.47 22.46 0.26
CA ARG A 344 16.58 23.24 -0.59
C ARG A 344 15.19 23.32 0.04
N GLU A 345 14.68 24.52 0.22
CA GLU A 345 13.30 24.73 0.60
C GLU A 345 12.36 24.51 -0.58
N LEU A 346 11.26 23.79 -0.32
CA LEU A 346 10.18 23.62 -1.28
C LEU A 346 9.19 24.77 -1.14
N PRO A 347 8.59 25.25 -2.24
CA PRO A 347 7.61 26.32 -2.18
C PRO A 347 6.44 25.94 -1.27
N ARG A 348 5.83 26.94 -0.64
CA ARG A 348 4.61 26.79 0.15
C ARG A 348 3.48 27.57 -0.52
N TYR A 349 2.27 27.04 -0.41
CA TYR A 349 1.07 27.67 -0.95
C TYR A 349 0.14 28.08 0.18
N HIS A 350 -0.59 29.16 -0.03
CA HIS A 350 -1.64 29.64 0.85
C HIS A 350 -2.93 29.85 0.05
N ILE A 351 -4.05 30.03 0.76
CA ILE A 351 -5.33 30.45 0.16
C ILE A 351 -5.62 31.86 0.66
N ASP A 352 -5.80 32.80 -0.26
CA ASP A 352 -6.30 34.14 0.05
C ASP A 352 -7.75 34.04 0.52
N PRO A 353 -8.07 34.41 1.77
CA PRO A 353 -9.43 34.35 2.28
C PRO A 353 -10.39 35.26 1.49
N GLU A 354 -9.95 36.39 0.95
CA GLU A 354 -10.84 37.35 0.27
C GLU A 354 -11.27 36.84 -1.11
N ALA A 355 -10.35 36.24 -1.87
CA ALA A 355 -10.68 35.55 -3.12
C ALA A 355 -11.42 34.22 -2.92
N CYS A 356 -11.34 33.60 -1.72
CA CYS A 356 -11.95 32.30 -1.46
C CYS A 356 -13.47 32.40 -1.26
N ARG A 357 -14.23 31.70 -2.13
CA ARG A 357 -15.71 31.59 -2.03
C ARG A 357 -16.21 30.60 -0.96
N GLY A 358 -15.30 29.91 -0.27
CA GLY A 358 -15.65 28.93 0.77
C GLY A 358 -16.07 27.55 0.26
N LEU A 359 -16.25 26.63 1.22
CA LEU A 359 -16.53 25.22 0.95
C LEU A 359 -17.91 25.01 0.32
N ASP A 360 -18.91 25.77 0.76
CA ASP A 360 -20.30 25.57 0.33
C ASP A 360 -20.58 26.14 -1.04
N ALA A 361 -20.13 27.37 -1.32
CA ALA A 361 -20.35 28.01 -2.62
C ALA A 361 -19.43 27.50 -3.74
N CYS A 362 -18.27 26.90 -3.40
CA CYS A 362 -17.32 26.39 -4.38
C CYS A 362 -16.72 25.03 -3.98
N GLY A 363 -15.83 25.02 -2.98
CA GLY A 363 -15.25 23.79 -2.43
C GLY A 363 -14.48 22.86 -3.37
N VAL A 364 -14.21 23.21 -4.64
CA VAL A 364 -13.58 22.31 -5.64
C VAL A 364 -12.25 21.72 -5.17
N CYS A 365 -11.42 22.51 -4.48
CA CYS A 365 -10.14 22.06 -3.92
C CYS A 365 -10.29 20.91 -2.92
N VAL A 366 -11.39 20.86 -2.15
CA VAL A 366 -11.68 19.82 -1.16
C VAL A 366 -12.55 18.72 -1.75
N LYS A 367 -13.65 19.09 -2.42
CA LYS A 367 -14.71 18.19 -2.90
C LYS A 367 -14.36 17.45 -4.19
N ALA A 368 -13.34 17.88 -4.95
CA ALA A 368 -12.91 17.21 -6.17
C ALA A 368 -11.42 16.83 -6.17
N PHE A 369 -10.53 17.67 -5.62
CA PHE A 369 -9.08 17.39 -5.59
C PHE A 369 -8.63 16.72 -4.28
N GLY A 370 -8.98 17.29 -3.13
CA GLY A 370 -8.89 16.65 -1.80
C GLY A 370 -7.49 16.51 -1.21
N CYS A 371 -6.59 17.49 -1.35
CA CYS A 371 -5.27 17.42 -0.71
C CYS A 371 -5.41 17.35 0.84
N PRO A 372 -4.72 16.43 1.55
CA PRO A 372 -4.79 16.36 3.01
C PRO A 372 -4.20 17.56 3.74
N ALA A 373 -3.49 18.46 3.03
CA ALA A 373 -3.02 19.72 3.60
C ALA A 373 -4.14 20.78 3.70
N PHE A 374 -5.34 20.53 3.18
CA PHE A 374 -6.47 21.44 3.34
C PHE A 374 -7.17 21.24 4.68
N TYR A 375 -7.60 22.32 5.30
CA TYR A 375 -8.54 22.31 6.41
C TYR A 375 -9.60 23.39 6.21
N VAL A 376 -10.76 23.20 6.85
CA VAL A 376 -11.89 24.13 6.81
C VAL A 376 -11.84 24.97 8.07
N ARG A 377 -11.86 26.30 7.91
CA ARG A 377 -11.91 27.27 9.01
C ARG A 377 -13.33 27.38 9.54
N GLU A 378 -13.48 27.98 10.72
CA GLU A 378 -14.78 28.23 11.36
C GLU A 378 -15.71 29.11 10.50
N ASP A 379 -15.16 29.99 9.67
CA ASP A 379 -15.89 30.84 8.72
C ASP A 379 -16.35 30.11 7.44
N GLY A 380 -16.14 28.78 7.36
CA GLY A 380 -16.47 27.96 6.19
C GLY A 380 -15.51 28.11 5.01
N LYS A 381 -14.46 28.94 5.11
CA LYS A 381 -13.41 29.07 4.09
C LYS A 381 -12.36 27.96 4.23
N VAL A 382 -11.71 27.63 3.11
CA VAL A 382 -10.66 26.60 3.08
C VAL A 382 -9.30 27.27 3.25
N ALA A 383 -8.41 26.65 4.02
CA ALA A 383 -7.03 27.06 4.19
C ALA A 383 -6.06 25.88 3.94
N ILE A 384 -4.77 26.18 3.78
CA ILE A 384 -3.70 25.19 3.62
C ILE A 384 -2.83 25.19 4.87
N ASP A 385 -2.65 24.03 5.48
CA ASP A 385 -1.65 23.78 6.51
C ASP A 385 -0.25 23.87 5.88
N ARG A 386 0.54 24.84 6.35
CA ARG A 386 1.87 25.16 5.80
C ARG A 386 2.92 24.09 6.14
N GLU A 387 2.75 23.40 7.27
CA GLU A 387 3.65 22.33 7.71
C GLU A 387 3.42 21.06 6.87
N LEU A 388 2.16 20.78 6.52
CA LEU A 388 1.81 19.67 5.64
C LEU A 388 2.04 19.96 4.15
N CYS A 389 2.06 21.24 3.75
CA CYS A 389 2.18 21.62 2.35
C CYS A 389 3.55 21.22 1.78
N THR A 390 3.52 20.31 0.81
CA THR A 390 4.74 19.84 0.16
C THR A 390 5.12 20.65 -1.08
N GLY A 391 4.35 21.66 -1.50
CA GLY A 391 4.76 22.55 -2.60
C GLY A 391 4.64 21.98 -4.02
N CYS A 392 3.62 21.16 -4.30
CA CYS A 392 3.40 20.62 -5.66
C CYS A 392 2.74 21.60 -6.64
N GLY A 393 2.07 22.65 -6.16
CA GLY A 393 1.42 23.68 -6.99
C GLY A 393 0.15 23.28 -7.74
N VAL A 394 -0.21 22.00 -7.77
CA VAL A 394 -1.39 21.51 -8.52
C VAL A 394 -2.69 22.17 -8.06
N CYS A 395 -2.84 22.42 -6.76
CA CYS A 395 -4.04 23.07 -6.22
C CYS A 395 -4.29 24.46 -6.79
N ALA A 396 -3.24 25.22 -7.13
CA ALA A 396 -3.37 26.54 -7.75
C ALA A 396 -4.01 26.45 -9.15
N GLN A 397 -3.70 25.40 -9.92
CA GLN A 397 -4.32 25.15 -11.23
C GLN A 397 -5.78 24.68 -11.13
N VAL A 398 -6.15 24.10 -9.99
CA VAL A 398 -7.51 23.58 -9.75
C VAL A 398 -8.46 24.68 -9.26
N CYS A 399 -7.95 25.76 -8.65
CA CYS A 399 -8.78 26.83 -8.12
C CYS A 399 -9.37 27.70 -9.25
N PRO A 400 -10.69 27.73 -9.45
CA PRO A 400 -11.29 28.54 -10.51
C PRO A 400 -11.30 30.05 -10.22
N HIS A 401 -11.04 30.45 -8.97
CA HIS A 401 -11.05 31.83 -8.52
C HIS A 401 -9.65 32.43 -8.35
N GLY A 402 -8.59 31.68 -8.67
CA GLY A 402 -7.21 32.15 -8.47
C GLY A 402 -6.83 32.40 -7.01
N ALA A 403 -7.61 31.89 -6.05
CA ALA A 403 -7.42 32.17 -4.62
C ALA A 403 -6.23 31.44 -3.99
N ILE A 404 -5.47 30.63 -4.73
CA ILE A 404 -4.36 29.82 -4.20
C ILE A 404 -3.05 30.29 -4.83
N GLY A 405 -2.16 30.84 -4.00
CA GLY A 405 -0.89 31.44 -4.44
C GLY A 405 0.32 30.96 -3.63
N LEU A 406 1.52 31.28 -4.12
CA LEU A 406 2.76 31.05 -3.38
C LEU A 406 2.81 31.95 -2.14
N VAL A 407 3.28 31.42 -1.02
CA VAL A 407 3.59 32.23 0.16
C VAL A 407 4.71 33.21 -0.21
N GLY A 408 4.53 34.50 0.09
CA GLY A 408 5.49 35.57 -0.19
C GLY A 408 5.34 36.26 -1.56
N ALA A 409 4.41 35.84 -2.42
CA ALA A 409 4.18 36.51 -3.71
C ALA A 409 3.45 37.86 -3.58
N SER A 410 2.72 38.10 -2.48
CA SER A 410 1.95 39.33 -2.23
C SER A 410 2.66 40.37 -1.34
N GLU A 411 3.82 40.04 -0.76
CA GLU A 411 4.60 41.00 0.06
C GLU A 411 5.60 41.81 -0.77
N ALA A 412 5.79 41.47 -2.05
CA ALA A 412 6.77 42.12 -2.92
C ALA A 412 6.19 43.29 -3.74
N GLU A 413 4.86 43.46 -3.82
CA GLU A 413 4.24 44.51 -4.66
C GLU A 413 3.75 45.74 -3.86
N GLU A 414 3.71 45.70 -2.52
CA GLU A 414 3.31 46.85 -1.68
C GLU A 414 4.48 47.63 -1.06
N GLY A 415 5.73 47.23 -1.32
CA GLY A 415 6.94 47.86 -0.76
C GLY A 415 7.66 48.85 -1.70
N GLY A 416 7.00 49.31 -2.76
CA GLY A 416 7.62 50.14 -3.80
C GLY A 416 6.72 51.28 -4.28
N ALA A 417 6.44 52.24 -3.40
CA ALA A 417 6.01 53.60 -3.75
C ALA A 417 6.48 54.60 -2.69
#